data_AF-A0A7J3B8X7-F1
#
_entry.id   AF-A0A7J3B8X7-F1
#
_cell.length_a   1.000
_cell.length_b   1.000
_cell.length_c   1.000
_cell.angle_alpha   90.00
_cell.angle_beta   90.00
_cell.angle_gamma   90.00
#
_symmetry.space_group_name_H-M   'P 1'
#
loop_
_entity.id
_entity.type
_entity.pdbx_description
1 polymer ?
#
loop_
_entity_poly.entity_id
_entity_poly.type
_entity_poly.pdbx_seq_one_letter_code
_entity_poly.pdbx_strand_id
1 'polypeptide(L)'
;MAEEKEIKLDKYDRAILWQLDINARMSYSDIARKIRLSKQAVRYRIVRLEKEGIIRGYRMLGNLSSMGYIYCRLHVKLFNVDQVAEKSIISSIMKNEKVNWVVSCDGPYDILVGLIGKTEMEIEKNISDIFVAHKNYIFNYDFATVTRLVLFNRGYWLGKEVATVKKYMVGTEKPYIKPQPVPLAPEDKRILMALAGDARVPIVKIAREVGLAPETVSYKIKKFERSGIIAKYFLLLNYRKVGTQLYKALFYANPMEPEVEKGFAEFVASNPYTIDYVKTLAPWQIEVDLEARNNEHYHEIISDIRNKFKGIIKDYETLYILKEHKFLYFPI
;
A
#
# COMPACT_ATOMS: atom_id res chain seq x y z
N MET A 1 14.17 13.38 14.31
CA MET A 1 12.73 13.63 14.12
C MET A 1 12.09 13.71 15.50
N ALA A 2 11.16 14.64 15.76
CA ALA A 2 10.46 14.66 17.04
C ALA A 2 9.76 13.30 17.26
N GLU A 3 9.90 12.72 18.46
CA GLU A 3 9.20 11.48 18.81
C GLU A 3 7.69 11.72 18.73
N GLU A 4 7.06 11.14 17.72
CA GLU A 4 5.60 11.11 17.64
C GLU A 4 5.09 10.18 18.73
N LYS A 5 4.59 10.77 19.82
CA LYS A 5 4.06 10.04 20.97
C LYS A 5 2.84 9.21 20.56
N GLU A 6 2.81 7.96 21.01
CA GLU A 6 1.65 7.08 20.89
C GLU A 6 0.40 7.74 21.51
N ILE A 7 -0.73 7.63 20.82
CA ILE A 7 -2.02 8.13 21.28
C ILE A 7 -2.86 6.96 21.76
N LYS A 8 -3.34 7.05 23.00
CA LYS A 8 -4.20 6.03 23.60
C LYS A 8 -5.57 6.00 22.92
N LEU A 9 -5.76 5.03 22.04
CA LEU A 9 -7.05 4.76 21.38
C LEU A 9 -7.99 4.01 22.34
N ASP A 10 -9.27 4.39 22.37
CA ASP A 10 -10.30 3.62 23.06
C ASP A 10 -10.91 2.53 22.16
N LYS A 11 -11.82 1.73 22.71
CA LYS A 11 -12.48 0.64 21.95
C LYS A 11 -13.29 1.12 20.75
N TYR A 12 -13.86 2.32 20.80
CA TYR A 12 -14.64 2.90 19.70
C TYR A 12 -13.73 3.47 18.63
N ASP A 13 -12.60 4.07 19.01
CA ASP A 13 -11.59 4.54 18.06
C ASP A 13 -11.04 3.37 17.24
N ARG A 14 -10.65 2.29 17.93
CA ARG A 14 -10.22 1.05 17.26
C ARG A 14 -11.32 0.44 16.37
N ALA A 15 -12.58 0.45 16.84
CA ALA A 15 -13.70 -0.05 16.02
C ALA A 15 -13.96 0.83 14.78
N ILE A 16 -13.80 2.15 14.88
CA ILE A 16 -13.90 3.07 13.75
C ILE A 16 -12.77 2.82 12.75
N LEU A 17 -11.52 2.70 13.24
CA LEU A 17 -10.36 2.41 12.40
C LEU A 17 -10.54 1.07 11.67
N TRP A 18 -11.03 0.02 12.34
CA TRP A 18 -11.37 -1.24 11.71
C TRP A 18 -12.39 -1.10 10.56
N GLN A 19 -13.50 -0.36 10.78
CA GLN A 19 -14.49 -0.17 9.71
C GLN A 19 -13.93 0.60 8.52
N LEU A 20 -13.09 1.60 8.78
CA LEU A 20 -12.42 2.40 7.77
C LEU A 20 -11.29 1.63 7.06
N ASP A 21 -10.66 0.66 7.71
CA ASP A 21 -9.63 -0.20 7.11
C ASP A 21 -10.26 -1.22 6.15
N ILE A 22 -11.47 -1.72 6.47
CA ILE A 22 -12.30 -2.50 5.54
C ILE A 22 -12.68 -1.65 4.31
N ASN A 23 -13.17 -0.44 4.54
CA ASN A 23 -13.52 0.48 3.47
C ASN A 23 -13.42 1.94 3.96
N ALA A 24 -12.39 2.63 3.48
CA ALA A 24 -12.12 4.02 3.84
C ALA A 24 -13.25 5.00 3.44
N ARG A 25 -14.11 4.61 2.50
CA ARG A 25 -15.28 5.39 2.07
C ARG A 25 -16.54 5.12 2.88
N MET A 26 -16.52 4.22 3.87
CA MET A 26 -17.71 3.90 4.65
C MET A 26 -18.32 5.18 5.26
N SER A 27 -19.65 5.31 5.13
CA SER A 27 -20.35 6.49 5.60
C SER A 27 -20.37 6.53 7.13
N TYR A 28 -20.42 7.73 7.71
CA TYR A 28 -20.53 7.86 9.17
C TYR A 28 -21.77 7.15 9.72
N SER A 29 -22.87 7.13 8.97
CA SER A 29 -24.11 6.45 9.34
C SER A 29 -23.95 4.93 9.37
N ASP A 30 -23.23 4.35 8.41
CA ASP A 30 -23.02 2.91 8.36
C ASP A 30 -22.03 2.44 9.44
N ILE A 31 -20.97 3.21 9.68
CA ILE A 31 -20.04 2.97 10.80
C ILE A 31 -20.82 3.03 12.12
N ALA A 32 -21.61 4.09 12.33
CA ALA A 32 -22.43 4.30 13.52
C ALA A 32 -23.37 3.11 13.80
N ARG A 33 -24.07 2.62 12.76
CA ARG A 33 -24.94 1.43 12.86
C ARG A 33 -24.17 0.18 13.27
N LYS A 34 -22.98 -0.05 12.70
CA LYS A 34 -22.15 -1.24 12.97
C LYS A 34 -21.55 -1.24 14.38
N ILE A 35 -21.18 -0.08 14.92
CA ILE A 35 -20.51 0.03 16.22
C ILE A 35 -21.42 0.55 17.35
N ARG A 36 -22.71 0.72 17.06
CA ARG A 36 -23.76 1.19 18.00
C ARG A 36 -23.41 2.54 18.64
N LEU A 37 -23.03 3.51 17.81
CA LEU A 37 -22.85 4.92 18.19
C LEU A 37 -23.76 5.83 17.37
N SER A 38 -23.91 7.09 17.79
CA SER A 38 -24.57 8.09 16.95
C SER A 38 -23.66 8.50 15.77
N LYS A 39 -24.26 8.93 14.66
CA LYS A 39 -23.54 9.48 13.51
C LYS A 39 -22.65 10.66 13.91
N GLN A 40 -23.13 11.53 14.81
CA GLN A 40 -22.38 12.67 15.32
C GLN A 40 -21.15 12.22 16.12
N ALA A 41 -21.28 11.22 16.99
CA ALA A 41 -20.16 10.69 17.76
C ALA A 41 -19.08 10.07 16.86
N VAL A 42 -19.47 9.31 15.83
CA VAL A 42 -18.54 8.76 14.83
C VAL A 42 -17.82 9.88 14.08
N ARG A 43 -18.55 10.88 13.59
CA ARG A 43 -17.97 12.02 12.87
C ARG A 43 -16.96 12.77 13.74
N TYR A 44 -17.32 13.07 14.99
CA TYR A 44 -16.45 13.74 15.94
C TYR A 44 -15.13 12.97 16.12
N ARG A 45 -15.21 11.65 16.33
CA ARG A 45 -14.03 10.81 16.51
C ARG A 45 -13.15 10.75 15.26
N ILE A 46 -13.73 10.59 14.07
CA ILE A 46 -12.95 10.58 12.83
C ILE A 46 -12.21 11.91 12.64
N VAL A 47 -12.91 13.04 12.79
CA VAL A 47 -12.31 14.39 12.69
C VAL A 47 -11.20 14.57 13.73
N ARG A 48 -11.38 14.06 14.95
CA ARG A 48 -10.34 14.08 15.97
C ARG A 48 -9.12 13.25 15.54
N LEU A 49 -9.31 12.01 15.07
CA LEU A 49 -8.23 11.13 14.61
C LEU A 49 -7.47 11.73 13.41
N GLU A 50 -8.15 12.43 12.51
CA GLU A 50 -7.54 13.21 11.42
C GLU A 50 -6.71 14.39 11.98
N LYS A 51 -7.31 15.20 12.87
CA LYS A 51 -6.64 16.37 13.48
C LYS A 51 -5.41 15.97 14.31
N GLU A 52 -5.49 14.86 15.01
CA GLU A 52 -4.39 14.28 15.78
C GLU A 52 -3.33 13.63 14.89
N GLY A 53 -3.57 13.54 13.57
CA GLY A 53 -2.64 12.97 12.59
C GLY A 53 -2.50 11.45 12.68
N ILE A 54 -3.43 10.76 13.35
CA ILE A 54 -3.51 9.29 13.34
C ILE A 54 -3.94 8.81 11.97
N ILE A 55 -5.00 9.41 11.41
CA ILE A 55 -5.41 9.21 10.03
C ILE A 55 -4.74 10.30 9.19
N ARG A 56 -3.80 9.90 8.34
CA ARG A 56 -3.07 10.79 7.42
C ARG A 56 -3.82 11.00 6.10
N GLY A 57 -4.78 10.13 5.79
CA GLY A 57 -5.63 10.27 4.61
C GLY A 57 -6.35 8.99 4.24
N TYR A 58 -7.05 9.06 3.11
CA TYR A 58 -7.85 7.99 2.54
C TYR A 58 -7.43 7.80 1.08
N ARG A 59 -7.17 6.57 0.66
CA ARG A 59 -6.66 6.29 -0.70
C ARG A 59 -7.48 5.21 -1.38
N MET A 60 -7.63 5.38 -2.69
CA MET A 60 -8.15 4.34 -3.57
C MET A 60 -6.99 3.59 -4.17
N LEU A 61 -7.21 2.30 -4.35
CA LEU A 61 -6.24 1.37 -4.84
C LEU A 61 -6.75 0.75 -6.13
N GLY A 62 -6.13 1.15 -7.25
CA GLY A 62 -6.52 0.69 -8.59
C GLY A 62 -5.81 -0.60 -8.98
N ASN A 63 -6.49 -1.46 -9.74
CA ASN A 63 -5.85 -2.62 -10.37
C ASN A 63 -5.08 -2.17 -11.62
N LEU A 64 -3.80 -1.86 -11.43
CA LEU A 64 -2.90 -1.36 -12.48
C LEU A 64 -2.83 -2.31 -13.69
N SER A 65 -2.76 -3.62 -13.44
CA SER A 65 -2.69 -4.61 -14.51
C SER A 65 -3.95 -4.64 -15.39
N SER A 66 -5.14 -4.53 -14.78
CA SER A 66 -6.41 -4.43 -15.51
C SER A 66 -6.52 -3.16 -16.36
N MET A 67 -5.70 -2.14 -16.08
CA MET A 67 -5.62 -0.90 -16.83
C MET A 67 -4.44 -0.89 -17.83
N GLY A 68 -3.72 -2.00 -17.95
CA GLY A 68 -2.58 -2.15 -18.87
C GLY A 68 -1.27 -1.54 -18.38
N TYR A 69 -1.15 -1.29 -17.07
CA TYR A 69 0.09 -0.81 -16.47
C TYR A 69 0.87 -1.94 -15.81
N ILE A 70 2.19 -1.80 -15.87
CA ILE A 70 3.20 -2.55 -15.15
C ILE A 70 3.54 -1.75 -13.89
N TYR A 71 3.69 -2.45 -12.76
CA TYR A 71 4.12 -1.86 -11.51
C TYR A 71 5.42 -2.48 -11.02
N CYS A 72 6.38 -1.62 -10.70
CA CYS A 72 7.70 -2.03 -10.25
C CYS A 72 8.13 -1.26 -9.02
N ARG A 73 9.03 -1.84 -8.24
CA ARG A 73 9.67 -1.23 -7.08
C ARG A 73 11.18 -1.22 -7.29
N LEU A 74 11.81 -0.06 -7.13
CA LEU A 74 13.25 0.08 -6.98
C LEU A 74 13.59 0.06 -5.50
N HIS A 75 14.63 -0.70 -5.18
CA HIS A 75 15.24 -0.76 -3.86
C HIS A 75 16.62 -0.11 -4.01
N VAL A 76 16.76 1.12 -3.54
CA VAL A 76 17.90 1.98 -3.85
C VAL A 76 18.82 2.08 -2.64
N LYS A 77 20.10 1.75 -2.84
CA LYS A 77 21.15 2.03 -1.85
C LYS A 77 21.86 3.33 -2.20
N LEU A 78 22.04 4.17 -1.21
CA LEU A 78 22.80 5.40 -1.30
C LEU A 78 24.22 5.20 -0.74
N PHE A 79 25.16 6.02 -1.19
CA PHE A 79 26.49 6.14 -0.62
C PHE A 79 26.87 7.61 -0.48
N ASN A 80 27.64 7.93 0.56
CA ASN A 80 28.15 9.28 0.78
C ASN A 80 27.05 10.36 0.80
N VAL A 81 25.93 10.07 1.45
CA VAL A 81 24.76 10.94 1.55
C VAL A 81 24.58 11.42 2.98
N ASP A 82 24.40 12.73 3.14
CA ASP A 82 23.90 13.33 4.38
C ASP A 82 22.37 13.55 4.32
N GLN A 83 21.78 14.00 5.42
CA GLN A 83 20.33 14.22 5.50
C GLN A 83 19.81 15.31 4.53
N VAL A 84 20.66 16.25 4.09
CA VAL A 84 20.25 17.32 3.16
C VAL A 84 20.21 16.77 1.74
N ALA A 85 21.25 16.04 1.34
CA ALA A 85 21.33 15.34 0.07
C ALA A 85 20.22 14.29 -0.06
N GLU A 86 19.95 13.49 0.97
CA GLU A 86 18.86 12.50 0.96
C GLU A 86 17.51 13.17 0.69
N LYS A 87 17.19 14.24 1.41
CA LYS A 87 15.95 15.01 1.21
C LYS A 87 15.85 15.60 -0.19
N SER A 88 16.97 16.06 -0.75
CA SER A 88 17.02 16.59 -2.12
C SER A 88 16.73 15.50 -3.15
N ILE A 89 17.36 14.33 -3.00
CA ILE A 89 17.13 13.14 -3.85
C ILE A 89 15.66 12.73 -3.79
N ILE A 90 15.11 12.54 -2.59
CA ILE A 90 13.70 12.18 -2.40
C ILE A 90 12.77 13.22 -3.05
N SER A 91 13.03 14.52 -2.82
CA SER A 91 12.23 15.60 -3.39
C SER A 91 12.30 15.63 -4.93
N SER A 92 13.44 15.30 -5.51
CA SER A 92 13.63 15.16 -6.96
C SER A 92 12.83 13.97 -7.51
N ILE A 93 13.00 12.78 -6.92
CA ILE A 93 12.29 11.55 -7.31
C ILE A 93 10.77 11.74 -7.24
N MET A 94 10.27 12.41 -6.20
CA MET A 94 8.83 12.66 -6.03
C MET A 94 8.20 13.50 -7.15
N LYS A 95 8.99 14.33 -7.87
CA LYS A 95 8.51 15.15 -8.99
C LYS A 95 8.25 14.34 -10.27
N ASN A 96 8.81 13.14 -10.39
CA ASN A 96 8.53 12.27 -11.52
C ASN A 96 7.07 11.77 -11.42
N GLU A 97 6.28 12.01 -12.48
CA GLU A 97 4.87 11.64 -12.57
C GLU A 97 4.64 10.12 -12.61
N LYS A 98 5.64 9.35 -13.05
CA LYS A 98 5.62 7.88 -13.08
C LYS A 98 5.94 7.26 -11.72
N VAL A 99 6.52 8.04 -10.81
CA VAL A 99 6.77 7.62 -9.44
C VAL A 99 5.50 7.76 -8.63
N ASN A 100 5.00 6.64 -8.11
CA ASN A 100 3.72 6.59 -7.41
C ASN A 100 3.88 6.40 -5.88
N TRP A 101 5.06 5.95 -5.45
CA TRP A 101 5.38 5.61 -4.07
C TRP A 101 6.84 5.91 -3.78
N VAL A 102 7.13 6.57 -2.66
CA VAL A 102 8.50 6.87 -2.22
C VAL A 102 8.59 6.74 -0.72
N VAL A 103 9.52 5.92 -0.25
CA VAL A 103 9.74 5.60 1.15
C VAL A 103 11.22 5.68 1.48
N SER A 104 11.56 6.26 2.62
CA SER A 104 12.89 6.10 3.23
C SER A 104 12.83 4.97 4.27
N CYS A 105 13.84 4.13 4.29
CA CYS A 105 13.94 2.97 5.17
C CYS A 105 15.36 2.79 5.70
N ASP A 106 15.49 1.93 6.71
CA ASP A 106 16.76 1.45 7.23
C ASP A 106 16.87 -0.07 7.00
N GLY A 107 18.07 -0.57 6.74
CA GLY A 107 18.34 -1.94 6.31
C GLY A 107 19.28 -2.00 5.10
N PRO A 108 19.13 -3.01 4.20
CA PRO A 108 19.99 -3.14 3.03
C PRO A 108 19.79 -2.05 1.97
N TYR A 109 18.69 -1.30 2.03
CA TYR A 109 18.38 -0.19 1.13
C TYR A 109 17.93 1.04 1.93
N ASP A 110 18.11 2.22 1.35
CA ASP A 110 17.83 3.50 2.02
C ASP A 110 16.53 4.13 1.48
N ILE A 111 16.21 3.91 0.20
CA ILE A 111 15.00 4.44 -0.44
C ILE A 111 14.31 3.34 -1.26
N LEU A 112 12.98 3.25 -1.10
CA LEU A 112 12.12 2.45 -1.98
C LEU A 112 11.32 3.38 -2.90
N VAL A 113 11.25 3.04 -4.19
CA VAL A 113 10.55 3.84 -5.20
C VAL A 113 9.61 2.96 -6.00
N GLY A 114 8.31 3.23 -5.97
CA GLY A 114 7.33 2.61 -6.85
C GLY A 114 7.21 3.35 -8.18
N LEU A 115 7.23 2.60 -9.30
CA LEU A 115 7.12 3.10 -10.66
C LEU A 115 5.95 2.43 -11.39
N ILE A 116 5.19 3.24 -12.11
CA ILE A 116 4.11 2.78 -13.00
C ILE A 116 4.49 3.11 -14.45
N GLY A 117 4.44 2.11 -15.33
CA GLY A 117 4.66 2.29 -16.77
C GLY A 117 3.74 1.40 -17.60
N LYS A 118 3.65 1.65 -18.92
CA LYS A 118 2.88 0.79 -19.84
C LYS A 118 3.74 -0.27 -20.51
N THR A 119 5.03 0.01 -20.64
CA THR A 119 6.01 -0.89 -21.24
C THR A 119 7.27 -0.95 -20.39
N GLU A 120 8.02 -2.03 -20.56
CA GLU A 120 9.31 -2.24 -19.93
C GLU A 120 10.31 -1.14 -20.32
N MET A 121 10.28 -0.70 -21.59
CA MET A 121 11.12 0.40 -22.09
C MET A 121 10.79 1.74 -21.41
N GLU A 122 9.51 2.03 -21.14
CA GLU A 122 9.11 3.24 -20.41
C GLU A 122 9.66 3.19 -18.98
N ILE A 123 9.59 2.02 -18.33
CA ILE A 123 10.12 1.82 -16.97
C ILE A 123 11.65 1.98 -16.97
N GLU A 124 12.35 1.31 -17.87
CA GLU A 124 13.82 1.41 -18.00
C GLU A 124 14.28 2.85 -18.19
N LYS A 125 13.62 3.60 -19.08
CA LYS A 125 13.92 5.02 -19.28
C LYS A 125 13.76 5.82 -17.98
N ASN A 126 12.66 5.61 -17.23
CA ASN A 126 12.44 6.32 -15.97
C ASN A 126 13.48 5.96 -14.90
N ILE A 127 13.90 4.70 -14.84
CA ILE A 127 14.99 4.27 -13.95
C ILE A 127 16.27 5.01 -14.35
N SER A 128 16.65 4.97 -15.63
CA SER A 128 17.83 5.65 -16.15
C SER A 128 17.83 7.14 -15.83
N ASP A 129 16.71 7.84 -16.06
CA ASP A 129 16.57 9.26 -15.76
C ASP A 129 16.80 9.57 -14.26
N ILE A 130 16.23 8.76 -13.36
CA ILE A 130 16.45 8.89 -11.90
C ILE A 130 17.92 8.66 -11.55
N PHE A 131 18.53 7.61 -12.11
CA PHE A 131 19.90 7.22 -11.82
C PHE A 131 20.91 8.25 -12.31
N VAL A 132 20.75 8.74 -13.53
CA VAL A 132 21.65 9.76 -14.10
C VAL A 132 21.58 11.05 -13.29
N ALA A 133 20.39 11.47 -12.86
CA ALA A 133 20.20 12.68 -12.05
C ALA A 133 20.87 12.59 -10.67
N HIS A 134 21.07 11.39 -10.14
CA HIS A 134 21.57 11.15 -8.79
C HIS A 134 22.79 10.22 -8.74
N LYS A 135 23.54 10.09 -9.86
CA LYS A 135 24.64 9.13 -10.04
C LYS A 135 25.78 9.24 -9.02
N ASN A 136 25.94 10.41 -8.40
CA ASN A 136 26.99 10.66 -7.41
C ASN A 136 26.60 10.18 -6.00
N TYR A 137 25.36 9.76 -5.80
CA TYR A 137 24.81 9.39 -4.50
C TYR A 137 24.19 8.00 -4.48
N ILE A 138 23.81 7.45 -5.64
CA ILE A 138 23.23 6.11 -5.73
C ILE A 138 24.34 5.08 -5.96
N PHE A 139 24.48 4.14 -5.04
CA PHE A 139 25.49 3.09 -5.07
C PHE A 139 25.07 1.97 -6.02
N ASN A 140 23.87 1.44 -5.79
CA ASN A 140 23.24 0.44 -6.62
C ASN A 140 21.71 0.47 -6.41
N TYR A 141 21.01 -0.38 -7.16
CA TYR A 141 19.63 -0.74 -6.90
C TYR A 141 19.35 -2.17 -7.28
N ASP A 142 18.32 -2.70 -6.65
CA ASP A 142 17.59 -3.85 -7.12
C ASP A 142 16.21 -3.45 -7.63
N PHE A 143 15.75 -4.17 -8.64
CA PHE A 143 14.47 -3.95 -9.29
C PHE A 143 13.56 -5.14 -9.04
N ALA A 144 12.35 -4.86 -8.56
CA ALA A 144 11.31 -5.84 -8.36
C ALA A 144 10.10 -5.52 -9.23
N THR A 145 9.79 -6.40 -10.19
CA THR A 145 8.49 -6.35 -10.86
C THR A 145 7.46 -7.00 -9.96
N VAL A 146 6.41 -6.25 -9.61
CA VAL A 146 5.30 -6.76 -8.80
C VAL A 146 4.36 -7.56 -9.70
N THR A 147 4.32 -8.88 -9.51
CA THR A 147 3.44 -9.76 -10.31
C THR A 147 2.13 -10.03 -9.59
N ARG A 148 2.14 -10.02 -8.26
CA ARG A 148 0.95 -10.13 -7.42
C ARG A 148 1.06 -9.23 -6.22
N LEU A 149 -0.01 -8.53 -5.89
CA LEU A 149 -0.13 -7.76 -4.64
C LEU A 149 -1.49 -8.04 -4.00
N VAL A 150 -1.46 -8.42 -2.73
CA VAL A 150 -2.65 -8.65 -1.90
C VAL A 150 -2.54 -7.77 -0.67
N LEU A 151 -3.54 -6.92 -0.42
CA LEU A 151 -3.61 -6.14 0.81
C LEU A 151 -4.56 -6.78 1.82
N PHE A 152 -4.16 -6.79 3.07
CA PHE A 152 -4.96 -7.26 4.19
C PHE A 152 -5.55 -6.10 4.98
N ASN A 153 -6.49 -6.41 5.88
CA ASN A 153 -6.95 -5.48 6.90
C ASN A 153 -6.20 -5.80 8.19
N ARG A 154 -5.95 -4.80 9.01
CA ARG A 154 -5.31 -4.91 10.32
C ARG A 154 -6.28 -5.54 11.32
N GLY A 155 -6.03 -6.78 11.71
CA GLY A 155 -6.85 -7.48 12.71
C GLY A 155 -6.64 -7.01 14.13
N TYR A 156 -5.47 -6.44 14.40
CA TYR A 156 -5.07 -6.07 15.74
C TYR A 156 -5.98 -4.97 16.32
N TRP A 157 -6.72 -4.22 15.48
CA TRP A 157 -7.72 -3.25 15.94
C TRP A 157 -8.73 -3.87 16.90
N LEU A 158 -9.14 -5.10 16.64
CA LEU A 158 -10.17 -5.78 17.44
C LEU A 158 -9.61 -6.97 18.23
N GLY A 159 -8.28 -7.19 18.21
CA GLY A 159 -7.66 -8.39 18.78
C GLY A 159 -8.22 -9.67 18.17
N LYS A 160 -8.62 -9.63 16.90
CA LYS A 160 -9.20 -10.78 16.18
C LYS A 160 -8.18 -11.32 15.19
N GLU A 161 -8.09 -12.64 15.08
CA GLU A 161 -7.56 -13.26 13.87
C GLU A 161 -8.39 -12.75 12.68
N VAL A 162 -7.71 -12.24 11.66
CA VAL A 162 -8.42 -11.75 10.47
C VAL A 162 -8.74 -12.96 9.62
N ALA A 163 -10.01 -13.32 9.58
CA ALA A 163 -10.51 -14.16 8.52
C ALA A 163 -10.45 -13.36 7.19
N THR A 164 -9.45 -13.71 6.38
CA THR A 164 -9.32 -13.56 4.92
C THR A 164 -10.00 -12.33 4.31
N VAL A 165 -9.19 -11.33 3.93
CA VAL A 165 -9.61 -10.29 3.00
C VAL A 165 -9.15 -10.69 1.60
N LYS A 166 -10.05 -11.33 0.84
CA LYS A 166 -9.84 -11.56 -0.59
C LYS A 166 -9.86 -10.20 -1.33
N LYS A 167 -8.77 -9.86 -2.02
CA LYS A 167 -8.73 -9.42 -3.44
C LYS A 167 -7.31 -9.02 -3.88
N TYR A 168 -6.93 -9.50 -5.06
CA TYR A 168 -5.68 -9.23 -5.76
C TYR A 168 -5.72 -7.87 -6.46
N MET A 169 -4.61 -7.13 -6.47
CA MET A 169 -4.54 -5.78 -7.02
C MET A 169 -3.60 -5.66 -8.22
N VAL A 170 -2.53 -6.45 -8.24
CA VAL A 170 -1.63 -6.57 -9.38
C VAL A 170 -1.64 -8.04 -9.78
N GLY A 171 -1.69 -8.33 -11.08
CA GLY A 171 -1.83 -9.68 -11.61
C GLY A 171 -3.28 -10.14 -11.70
N THR A 172 -3.49 -11.39 -12.09
CA THR A 172 -4.84 -11.98 -12.23
C THR A 172 -5.09 -13.06 -11.18
N GLU A 173 -6.37 -13.39 -10.98
CA GLU A 173 -6.77 -14.54 -10.17
C GLU A 173 -6.17 -15.87 -10.68
N LYS A 174 -5.78 -15.91 -11.96
CA LYS A 174 -5.17 -17.08 -12.61
C LYS A 174 -3.66 -16.85 -12.77
N PRO A 175 -2.80 -17.62 -12.10
CA PRO A 175 -1.35 -17.51 -12.31
C PRO A 175 -1.00 -17.47 -13.80
N TYR A 176 -0.05 -16.59 -14.17
CA TYR A 176 0.54 -16.52 -15.52
C TYR A 176 -0.36 -16.04 -16.67
N ILE A 177 -1.58 -15.55 -16.40
CA ILE A 177 -2.42 -14.92 -17.43
C ILE A 177 -2.39 -13.41 -17.25
N LYS A 178 -1.93 -12.67 -18.27
CA LYS A 178 -2.01 -11.19 -18.29
C LYS A 178 -3.47 -10.79 -18.54
N PRO A 179 -4.08 -9.92 -17.72
CA PRO A 179 -5.44 -9.48 -17.97
C PRO A 179 -5.46 -8.61 -19.23
N GLN A 180 -6.50 -8.73 -20.04
CA GLN A 180 -6.69 -7.77 -21.12
C GLN A 180 -7.02 -6.40 -20.52
N PRO A 181 -6.29 -5.34 -20.89
CA PRO A 181 -6.55 -4.01 -20.37
C PRO A 181 -7.97 -3.55 -20.71
N VAL A 182 -8.70 -3.06 -19.72
CA VAL A 182 -9.99 -2.40 -19.92
C VAL A 182 -9.72 -0.96 -20.39
N PRO A 183 -10.12 -0.56 -21.60
CA PRO A 183 -9.97 0.81 -22.04
C PRO A 183 -10.76 1.76 -21.14
N LEU A 184 -10.10 2.81 -20.65
CA LEU A 184 -10.71 3.85 -19.83
C LEU A 184 -10.84 5.15 -20.61
N ALA A 185 -12.05 5.69 -20.65
CA ALA A 185 -12.31 7.03 -21.18
C ALA A 185 -11.55 8.10 -20.36
N PRO A 186 -11.25 9.28 -20.94
CA PRO A 186 -10.57 10.36 -20.21
C PRO A 186 -11.30 10.75 -18.91
N GLU A 187 -12.63 10.79 -18.91
CA GLU A 187 -13.47 11.08 -17.74
C GLU A 187 -13.30 10.00 -16.67
N ASP A 188 -13.21 8.73 -17.06
CA ASP A 188 -13.06 7.60 -16.15
C ASP A 188 -11.71 7.67 -15.42
N LYS A 189 -10.63 8.01 -16.15
CA LYS A 189 -9.31 8.23 -15.57
C LYS A 189 -9.34 9.38 -14.56
N ARG A 190 -10.01 10.50 -14.88
CA ARG A 190 -10.15 11.63 -13.95
C ARG A 190 -10.94 11.27 -12.69
N ILE A 191 -12.01 10.47 -12.81
CA ILE A 191 -12.75 9.95 -11.64
C ILE A 191 -11.83 9.10 -10.75
N LEU A 192 -11.11 8.16 -11.35
CA LEU A 192 -10.20 7.27 -10.62
C LEU A 192 -9.04 8.04 -9.98
N MET A 193 -8.46 9.02 -10.68
CA MET A 193 -7.40 9.88 -10.17
C MET A 193 -7.87 10.71 -8.96
N ALA A 194 -9.08 11.28 -9.00
CA ALA A 194 -9.66 11.99 -7.87
C ALA A 194 -9.80 11.10 -6.63
N LEU A 195 -10.26 9.86 -6.83
CA LEU A 195 -10.37 8.86 -5.75
C LEU A 195 -9.01 8.37 -5.26
N ALA A 196 -8.01 8.27 -6.15
CA ALA A 196 -6.65 7.89 -5.78
C ALA A 196 -6.02 8.94 -4.86
N GLY A 197 -6.22 10.23 -5.14
CA GLY A 197 -5.75 11.34 -4.31
C GLY A 197 -6.46 11.45 -2.97
N ASP A 198 -7.78 11.33 -2.95
CA ASP A 198 -8.58 11.23 -1.73
C ASP A 198 -9.78 10.31 -1.96
N ALA A 199 -9.73 9.13 -1.36
CA ALA A 199 -10.83 8.19 -1.48
C ALA A 199 -12.13 8.74 -0.90
N ARG A 200 -12.16 9.74 -0.02
CA ARG A 200 -13.40 10.30 0.54
C ARG A 200 -13.91 11.54 -0.17
N VAL A 201 -13.31 11.93 -1.31
CA VAL A 201 -13.77 13.07 -2.10
C VAL A 201 -15.28 12.94 -2.41
N PRO A 202 -16.08 14.01 -2.19
CA PRO A 202 -17.53 13.97 -2.45
C PRO A 202 -17.83 13.74 -3.93
N ILE A 203 -18.81 12.88 -4.22
CA ILE A 203 -19.22 12.55 -5.60
C ILE A 203 -19.58 13.81 -6.39
N VAL A 204 -20.29 14.75 -5.75
CA VAL A 204 -20.68 16.03 -6.37
C VAL A 204 -19.47 16.87 -6.78
N LYS A 205 -18.37 16.83 -6.00
CA LYS A 205 -17.13 17.52 -6.34
C LYS A 205 -16.47 16.88 -7.56
N ILE A 206 -16.35 15.55 -7.57
CA ILE A 206 -15.83 14.81 -8.74
C ILE A 206 -16.67 15.13 -9.98
N ALA A 207 -18.00 15.05 -9.87
CA ALA A 207 -18.95 15.31 -10.95
C ALA A 207 -18.75 16.68 -11.60
N ARG A 208 -18.61 17.72 -10.78
CA ARG A 208 -18.31 19.08 -11.26
C ARG A 208 -16.96 19.18 -11.96
N GLU A 209 -15.92 18.54 -11.43
CA GLU A 209 -14.56 18.59 -12.00
C GLU A 209 -14.45 17.81 -13.32
N VAL A 210 -15.19 16.70 -13.47
CA VAL A 210 -15.16 15.91 -14.70
C VAL A 210 -16.18 16.34 -15.75
N GLY A 211 -17.18 17.14 -15.37
CA GLY A 211 -18.26 17.59 -16.26
C GLY A 211 -19.36 16.55 -16.48
N LEU A 212 -19.69 15.75 -15.46
CA LEU A 212 -20.73 14.72 -15.52
C LEU A 212 -21.80 14.92 -14.43
N ALA A 213 -22.97 14.31 -14.61
CA ALA A 213 -23.97 14.27 -13.54
C ALA A 213 -23.50 13.42 -12.34
N PRO A 214 -23.83 13.78 -11.09
CA PRO A 214 -23.46 13.01 -9.89
C PRO A 214 -23.89 11.54 -9.96
N GLU A 215 -25.05 11.24 -10.54
CA GLU A 215 -25.58 9.89 -10.72
C GLU A 215 -24.70 9.07 -11.67
N THR A 216 -24.20 9.70 -12.74
CA THR A 216 -23.27 9.08 -13.70
C THR A 216 -21.94 8.74 -13.03
N VAL A 217 -21.39 9.65 -12.22
CA VAL A 217 -20.16 9.38 -11.45
C VAL A 217 -20.38 8.24 -10.46
N SER A 218 -21.49 8.26 -9.71
CA SER A 218 -21.85 7.20 -8.76
C SER A 218 -21.96 5.84 -9.45
N TYR A 219 -22.62 5.78 -10.62
CA TYR A 219 -22.71 4.57 -11.43
C TYR A 219 -21.33 4.07 -11.89
N LYS A 220 -20.47 4.97 -12.40
CA LYS A 220 -19.12 4.62 -12.86
C LYS A 220 -18.25 4.08 -11.72
N ILE A 221 -18.27 4.70 -10.54
CA ILE A 221 -17.54 4.20 -9.36
C ILE A 221 -18.00 2.78 -9.01
N LYS A 222 -19.32 2.53 -8.92
CA LYS A 222 -19.86 1.18 -8.68
C LYS A 222 -19.50 0.19 -9.80
N LYS A 223 -19.39 0.65 -11.04
CA LYS A 223 -18.92 -0.18 -12.17
C LYS A 223 -17.46 -0.57 -11.97
N PHE A 224 -16.59 0.37 -11.62
CA PHE A 224 -15.17 0.09 -11.38
C PHE A 224 -14.92 -0.82 -10.18
N GLU A 225 -15.71 -0.69 -9.12
CA GLU A 225 -15.68 -1.60 -7.96
C GLU A 225 -16.10 -3.02 -8.35
N ARG A 226 -17.20 -3.16 -9.12
CA ARG A 226 -17.70 -4.46 -9.57
C ARG A 226 -16.77 -5.14 -10.59
N SER A 227 -16.13 -4.36 -11.46
CA SER A 227 -15.19 -4.89 -12.45
C SER A 227 -13.79 -5.12 -11.90
N GLY A 228 -13.52 -4.76 -10.63
CA GLY A 228 -12.20 -4.91 -10.01
C GLY A 228 -11.16 -3.89 -10.46
N ILE A 229 -11.55 -2.84 -11.21
CA ILE A 229 -10.66 -1.72 -11.54
C ILE A 229 -10.30 -0.96 -10.25
N ILE A 230 -11.27 -0.78 -9.36
CA ILE A 230 -11.01 -0.37 -7.98
C ILE A 230 -10.94 -1.62 -7.13
N ALA A 231 -9.77 -1.92 -6.59
CA ALA A 231 -9.54 -3.08 -5.73
C ALA A 231 -10.02 -2.81 -4.30
N LYS A 232 -9.67 -1.65 -3.74
CA LYS A 232 -9.93 -1.30 -2.33
C LYS A 232 -9.88 0.21 -2.09
N TYR A 233 -10.51 0.65 -1.01
CA TYR A 233 -10.26 1.95 -0.38
C TYR A 233 -9.71 1.72 1.03
N PHE A 234 -8.60 2.36 1.38
CA PHE A 234 -7.92 2.10 2.63
C PHE A 234 -7.38 3.38 3.28
N LEU A 235 -6.97 3.25 4.54
CA LEU A 235 -6.44 4.33 5.36
C LEU A 235 -4.93 4.47 5.20
N LEU A 236 -4.45 5.71 5.12
CA LEU A 236 -3.08 6.02 5.46
C LEU A 236 -3.03 6.37 6.94
N LEU A 237 -2.22 5.64 7.70
CA LEU A 237 -2.11 5.79 9.14
C LEU A 237 -0.74 6.32 9.53
N ASN A 238 -0.69 6.94 10.70
CA ASN A 238 0.56 7.12 11.42
C ASN A 238 0.77 5.92 12.34
N TYR A 239 1.64 4.99 11.93
CA TYR A 239 1.96 3.76 12.66
C TYR A 239 2.41 4.05 14.10
N ARG A 240 3.33 5.01 14.29
CA ARG A 240 3.87 5.34 15.61
C ARG A 240 2.79 5.84 16.56
N LYS A 241 1.86 6.66 16.08
CA LYS A 241 0.74 7.16 16.89
C LYS A 241 -0.27 6.09 17.29
N VAL A 242 -0.35 4.99 16.54
CA VAL A 242 -1.21 3.85 16.88
C VAL A 242 -0.49 2.74 17.64
N GLY A 243 0.78 2.96 18.01
CA GLY A 243 1.58 2.03 18.80
C GLY A 243 2.25 0.93 17.97
N THR A 244 2.41 1.14 16.66
CA THR A 244 3.08 0.20 15.77
C THR A 244 4.21 0.86 14.96
N GLN A 245 5.00 0.01 14.32
CA GLN A 245 6.11 0.32 13.45
C GLN A 245 5.94 -0.50 12.18
N LEU A 246 6.26 0.07 11.03
CA LEU A 246 6.13 -0.60 9.75
C LEU A 246 7.48 -1.19 9.32
N TYR A 247 7.45 -2.45 8.92
CA TYR A 247 8.57 -3.22 8.41
C TYR A 247 8.21 -3.79 7.05
N LYS A 248 9.20 -3.96 6.18
CA LYS A 248 9.11 -4.79 4.99
C LYS A 248 10.09 -5.93 5.11
N ALA A 249 9.61 -7.16 4.95
CA ALA A 249 10.45 -8.36 4.87
C ALA A 249 10.61 -8.77 3.40
N LEU A 250 11.84 -8.95 2.94
CA LEU A 250 12.18 -9.48 1.62
C LEU A 250 12.60 -10.94 1.79
N PHE A 251 11.78 -11.89 1.36
CA PHE A 251 12.05 -13.32 1.56
C PHE A 251 12.69 -13.95 0.33
N TYR A 252 13.87 -14.53 0.54
CA TYR A 252 14.55 -15.40 -0.42
C TYR A 252 14.00 -16.82 -0.26
N ALA A 253 13.22 -17.26 -1.24
CA ALA A 253 12.51 -18.53 -1.18
C ALA A 253 12.88 -19.40 -2.38
N ASN A 254 13.00 -20.71 -2.13
CA ASN A 254 13.03 -21.68 -3.22
C ASN A 254 11.77 -21.57 -4.09
N PRO A 255 11.82 -22.06 -5.35
CA PRO A 255 10.61 -22.26 -6.15
C PRO A 255 9.55 -23.02 -5.34
N MET A 256 8.32 -22.53 -5.41
CA MET A 256 7.16 -23.08 -4.68
C MET A 256 6.12 -23.57 -5.69
N GLU A 257 5.55 -24.73 -5.40
CA GLU A 257 4.32 -25.16 -6.06
C GLU A 257 3.18 -24.18 -5.74
N PRO A 258 2.19 -24.01 -6.65
CA PRO A 258 1.10 -23.05 -6.47
C PRO A 258 0.33 -23.22 -5.15
N GLU A 259 0.12 -24.44 -4.68
CA GLU A 259 -0.56 -24.76 -3.42
C GLU A 259 0.25 -24.30 -2.21
N VAL A 260 1.58 -24.42 -2.28
CA VAL A 260 2.49 -23.98 -1.22
C VAL A 260 2.54 -22.46 -1.16
N GLU A 261 2.63 -21.79 -2.32
CA GLU A 261 2.57 -20.33 -2.39
C GLU A 261 1.23 -19.79 -1.84
N LYS A 262 0.12 -20.44 -2.20
CA LYS A 262 -1.19 -20.11 -1.66
C LYS A 262 -1.22 -20.28 -0.14
N GLY A 263 -0.69 -21.39 0.37
CA GLY A 263 -0.57 -21.63 1.81
C GLY A 263 0.29 -20.57 2.53
N PHE A 264 1.35 -20.08 1.90
CA PHE A 264 2.15 -18.96 2.39
C PHE A 264 1.30 -17.68 2.50
N ALA A 265 0.62 -17.31 1.41
CA ALA A 265 -0.22 -16.12 1.38
C ALA A 265 -1.34 -16.19 2.42
N GLU A 266 -1.97 -17.35 2.61
CA GLU A 266 -3.01 -17.57 3.62
C GLU A 266 -2.45 -17.50 5.05
N PHE A 267 -1.25 -18.03 5.29
CA PHE A 267 -0.59 -17.97 6.59
C PHE A 267 -0.21 -16.54 6.98
N VAL A 268 0.42 -15.77 6.09
CA VAL A 268 0.73 -14.38 6.42
C VAL A 268 -0.54 -13.54 6.56
N ALA A 269 -1.60 -13.85 5.82
CA ALA A 269 -2.89 -13.17 5.92
C ALA A 269 -3.62 -13.42 7.24
N SER A 270 -3.37 -14.54 7.93
CA SER A 270 -4.01 -14.83 9.21
C SER A 270 -3.39 -14.02 10.36
N ASN A 271 -2.14 -13.57 10.19
CA ASN A 271 -1.50 -12.70 11.17
C ASN A 271 -2.14 -11.30 11.15
N PRO A 272 -2.66 -10.82 12.29
CA PRO A 272 -3.42 -9.57 12.36
C PRO A 272 -2.59 -8.30 12.09
N TYR A 273 -1.27 -8.41 12.01
CA TYR A 273 -0.34 -7.31 11.75
C TYR A 273 0.21 -7.28 10.33
N THR A 274 -0.10 -8.27 9.49
CA THR A 274 0.30 -8.25 8.09
C THR A 274 -0.53 -7.25 7.30
N ILE A 275 0.15 -6.41 6.54
CA ILE A 275 -0.45 -5.35 5.71
C ILE A 275 -0.58 -5.81 4.27
N ASP A 276 0.45 -6.45 3.74
CA ASP A 276 0.43 -6.97 2.39
C ASP A 276 1.24 -8.25 2.19
N TYR A 277 0.97 -8.91 1.07
CA TYR A 277 1.78 -9.96 0.49
C TYR A 277 2.02 -9.62 -0.97
N VAL A 278 3.29 -9.67 -1.39
CA VAL A 278 3.73 -9.32 -2.73
C VAL A 278 4.53 -10.45 -3.32
N LYS A 279 4.16 -10.90 -4.52
CA LYS A 279 4.99 -11.77 -5.36
C LYS A 279 5.79 -10.92 -6.32
N THR A 280 7.08 -11.20 -6.42
CA THR A 280 8.02 -10.40 -7.22
C THR A 280 8.79 -11.23 -8.23
N LEU A 281 9.22 -10.57 -9.30
CA LEU A 281 10.40 -10.97 -10.07
C LEU A 281 11.53 -10.03 -9.64
N ALA A 282 12.39 -10.53 -8.75
CA ALA A 282 13.48 -9.83 -8.09
C ALA A 282 14.48 -10.88 -7.53
N PRO A 283 15.61 -10.47 -6.93
CA PRO A 283 16.48 -11.40 -6.19
C PRO A 283 15.73 -12.19 -5.10
N TRP A 284 14.77 -11.56 -4.41
CA TRP A 284 13.79 -12.20 -3.53
C TRP A 284 12.47 -12.50 -4.26
N GLN A 285 11.74 -13.51 -3.77
CA GLN A 285 10.51 -13.98 -4.43
C GLN A 285 9.25 -13.39 -3.80
N ILE A 286 9.33 -12.98 -2.53
CA ILE A 286 8.19 -12.49 -1.76
C ILE A 286 8.59 -11.23 -1.00
N GLU A 287 7.73 -10.22 -0.99
CA GLU A 287 7.78 -9.12 -0.02
C GLU A 287 6.54 -9.18 0.87
N VAL A 288 6.70 -8.86 2.15
CA VAL A 288 5.59 -8.77 3.11
C VAL A 288 5.76 -7.51 3.94
N ASP A 289 4.79 -6.59 3.85
CA ASP A 289 4.69 -5.46 4.78
C ASP A 289 4.00 -5.89 6.07
N LEU A 290 4.66 -5.64 7.19
CA LEU A 290 4.26 -6.04 8.53
C LEU A 290 4.27 -4.83 9.45
N GLU A 291 3.24 -4.70 10.27
CA GLU A 291 3.31 -3.84 11.43
C GLU A 291 3.80 -4.63 12.65
N ALA A 292 4.51 -3.99 13.57
CA ALA A 292 4.85 -4.59 14.86
C ALA A 292 4.88 -3.55 15.97
N ARG A 293 4.66 -3.99 17.20
CA ARG A 293 4.70 -3.10 18.39
C ARG A 293 6.13 -2.66 18.70
N ASN A 294 7.10 -3.51 18.40
CA ASN A 294 8.53 -3.33 18.61
C ASN A 294 9.31 -4.37 17.78
N ASN A 295 10.63 -4.34 17.89
CA ASN A 295 11.54 -5.24 17.18
C ASN A 295 11.35 -6.70 17.60
N GLU A 296 11.09 -6.96 18.88
CA GLU A 296 10.88 -8.30 19.42
C GLU A 296 9.64 -8.95 18.81
N HIS A 297 8.53 -8.23 18.80
CA HIS A 297 7.28 -8.69 18.18
C HIS A 297 7.44 -8.90 16.67
N TYR A 298 8.20 -8.05 15.97
CA TYR A 298 8.53 -8.28 14.57
C TYR A 298 9.30 -9.59 14.39
N HIS A 299 10.31 -9.82 15.23
CA HIS A 299 11.13 -11.03 15.19
C HIS A 299 10.31 -12.31 15.46
N GLU A 300 9.35 -12.26 16.38
CA GLU A 300 8.38 -13.34 16.62
C GLU A 300 7.60 -13.69 15.35
N ILE A 301 7.02 -12.69 14.68
CA ILE A 301 6.24 -12.88 13.45
C ILE A 301 7.11 -13.50 12.35
N ILE A 302 8.33 -12.99 12.14
CA ILE A 302 9.24 -13.55 11.14
C ILE A 302 9.65 -14.97 11.48
N SER A 303 9.93 -15.25 12.76
CA SER A 303 10.30 -16.58 13.22
C SER A 303 9.18 -17.59 12.97
N ASP A 304 7.92 -17.21 13.22
CA ASP A 304 6.76 -18.04 12.93
C ASP A 304 6.64 -18.36 11.43
N ILE A 305 6.81 -17.35 10.57
CA ILE A 305 6.81 -17.53 9.11
C ILE A 305 7.94 -18.49 8.69
N ARG A 306 9.18 -18.28 9.17
CA ARG A 306 10.34 -19.11 8.83
C ARG A 306 10.22 -20.54 9.34
N ASN A 307 9.68 -20.73 10.54
CA ASN A 307 9.43 -22.05 11.11
C ASN A 307 8.36 -22.81 10.32
N LYS A 308 7.27 -22.13 9.96
CA LYS A 308 6.17 -22.73 9.19
C LYS A 308 6.60 -23.15 7.79
N PHE A 309 7.43 -22.33 7.13
CA PHE A 309 7.92 -22.57 5.77
C PHE A 309 9.41 -22.96 5.75
N LYS A 310 9.83 -23.71 6.77
CA LYS A 310 11.19 -24.23 6.88
C LYS A 310 11.55 -25.05 5.64
N GLY A 311 12.74 -24.79 5.10
CA GLY A 311 13.23 -25.46 3.89
C GLY A 311 12.84 -24.76 2.58
N ILE A 312 11.75 -23.96 2.59
CA ILE A 312 11.36 -23.10 1.47
C ILE A 312 12.04 -21.74 1.60
N ILE A 313 11.86 -21.06 2.74
CA ILE A 313 12.54 -19.80 3.02
C ILE A 313 14.00 -20.10 3.34
N LYS A 314 14.90 -19.59 2.50
CA LYS A 314 16.36 -19.71 2.68
C LYS A 314 16.88 -18.58 3.54
N ASP A 315 16.43 -17.37 3.24
CA ASP A 315 16.86 -16.19 3.96
C ASP A 315 15.79 -15.09 3.89
N TYR A 316 16.01 -14.01 4.63
CA TYR A 316 15.21 -12.80 4.55
C TYR A 316 16.03 -11.57 4.88
N GLU A 317 15.66 -10.46 4.27
CA GLU A 317 16.13 -9.13 4.66
C GLU A 317 14.99 -8.34 5.30
N THR A 318 15.36 -7.43 6.21
CA THR A 318 14.43 -6.53 6.89
C THR A 318 14.70 -5.11 6.49
N LEU A 319 13.64 -4.39 6.15
CA LEU A 319 13.64 -2.95 5.96
C LEU A 319 12.72 -2.32 7.00
N TYR A 320 13.27 -1.51 7.89
CA TYR A 320 12.50 -0.70 8.83
C TYR A 320 12.04 0.58 8.13
N ILE A 321 10.73 0.79 8.01
CA ILE A 321 10.19 1.92 7.27
C ILE A 321 10.22 3.18 8.16
N LEU A 322 11.09 4.13 7.80
CA LEU A 322 11.26 5.38 8.54
C LEU A 322 10.15 6.37 8.21
N LYS A 323 9.85 6.55 6.91
CA LYS A 323 8.88 7.52 6.45
C LYS A 323 8.38 7.23 5.04
N GLU A 324 7.06 7.30 4.88
CA GLU A 324 6.41 7.34 3.57
C GLU A 324 6.21 8.80 3.12
N HIS A 325 6.91 9.17 2.04
CA HIS A 325 6.94 10.53 1.49
C HIS A 325 5.91 10.73 0.38
N LYS A 326 5.66 9.71 -0.43
CA LYS A 326 4.65 9.71 -1.50
C LYS A 326 3.89 8.39 -1.49
N PHE A 327 2.57 8.45 -1.62
CA PHE A 327 1.72 7.29 -1.89
C PHE A 327 0.50 7.71 -2.72
N LEU A 328 0.47 7.28 -3.98
CA LEU A 328 -0.61 7.50 -4.93
C LEU A 328 -0.69 6.33 -5.92
N TYR A 329 -1.49 5.31 -5.64
CA TYR A 329 -1.52 4.08 -6.45
C TYR A 329 -2.40 4.18 -7.70
N PHE A 330 -2.15 5.22 -8.51
CA PHE A 330 -2.80 5.46 -9.80
C PHE A 330 -1.85 6.30 -10.67
N PRO A 331 -1.69 6.00 -11.97
CA PRO A 331 -0.86 6.81 -12.85
C PRO A 331 -1.45 8.21 -12.97
N ILE A 332 -0.58 9.22 -12.84
CA ILE A 332 -0.92 10.64 -13.02
C ILE A 332 -1.14 10.93 -14.50
#